data_AF-E3GX92-F1
#
_entry.id   AF-E3GX92-F1
#
_cell.length_a   1.000
_cell.length_b   1.000
_cell.length_c   1.000
_cell.angle_alpha   90.00
_cell.angle_beta   90.00
_cell.angle_gamma   90.00
#
_symmetry.space_group_name_H-M   'P 1'
#
loop_
_entity.id
_entity.type
_entity.pdbx_description
1 polymer ?
#
loop_
_entity_poly.entity_id
_entity_poly.type
_entity_poly.pdbx_seq_one_letter_code
_entity_poly.pdbx_strand_id
1 'polypeptide(L)'
;MKYRVKIKIKLKKGMLDPEALAIKKGLSLLGYDVENTRTANLIYFEMNGKDKKSVVDSVEDMCKRLLCNPVIHDYKIDVKRIS
;
A
#
# COMPACT_ATOMS: atom_id res chain seq x y z
N MET A 1 -0.63 -6.46 -23.60
CA MET A 1 -1.90 -6.39 -22.84
C MET A 1 -1.79 -5.25 -21.84
N LYS A 2 -2.90 -4.58 -21.51
CA LYS A 2 -2.90 -3.49 -20.54
C LYS A 2 -3.41 -3.98 -19.20
N TYR A 3 -2.73 -3.58 -18.13
CA TYR A 3 -3.05 -3.99 -16.77
C TYR A 3 -3.24 -2.79 -15.87
N ARG A 4 -4.24 -2.86 -14.99
CA ARG A 4 -4.39 -1.98 -13.86
C ARG A 4 -3.73 -2.62 -12.65
N VAL A 5 -2.88 -1.86 -11.99
CA VAL A 5 -2.13 -2.25 -10.80
C VAL A 5 -2.64 -1.45 -9.61
N LYS A 6 -2.84 -2.14 -8.50
CA LYS A 6 -3.13 -1.56 -7.20
C LYS A 6 -2.13 -2.11 -6.19
N ILE A 7 -1.44 -1.22 -5.48
CA ILE A 7 -0.48 -1.59 -4.44
C ILE A 7 -0.97 -0.99 -3.13
N LYS A 8 -1.16 -1.83 -2.12
CA LYS A 8 -1.44 -1.40 -0.75
C LYS A 8 -0.18 -1.57 0.07
N ILE A 9 0.33 -0.48 0.63
CA ILE A 9 1.55 -0.42 1.44
C ILE A 9 1.14 -0.03 2.86
N LYS A 10 1.63 -0.77 3.86
CA LYS A 10 1.35 -0.51 5.27
C LYS A 10 2.61 -0.71 6.10
N LEU A 11 2.69 -0.06 7.25
CA LEU A 11 3.74 -0.36 8.22
C LEU A 11 3.60 -1.80 8.74
N LYS A 12 4.73 -2.46 8.99
CA LYS A 12 4.76 -3.79 9.62
C LYS A 12 4.16 -3.75 11.02
N LYS A 13 3.66 -4.91 11.47
CA LYS A 13 3.11 -5.05 12.83
C LYS A 13 4.19 -4.71 13.86
N GLY A 14 3.84 -3.88 14.84
CA GLY A 14 4.75 -3.44 15.91
C GLY A 14 5.49 -2.14 15.61
N MET A 15 5.42 -1.63 14.38
CA MET A 15 5.97 -0.31 14.05
C MET A 15 5.04 0.78 14.56
N LEU A 16 5.64 1.84 15.12
CA LEU A 16 4.91 3.05 15.47
C LEU A 16 4.47 3.76 14.19
N ASP A 17 3.21 4.15 14.15
CA ASP A 17 2.60 4.93 13.08
C ASP A 17 2.20 6.31 13.65
N PRO A 18 3.09 7.32 13.57
CA PRO A 18 2.83 8.65 14.14
C PRO A 18 1.60 9.33 13.52
N GLU A 19 1.34 9.07 12.24
CA GLU A 19 0.19 9.63 11.51
C GLU A 19 -1.11 9.05 12.07
N ALA A 20 -1.19 7.73 12.21
CA ALA A 20 -2.35 7.07 12.80
C ALA A 20 -2.60 7.53 14.25
N LEU A 21 -1.54 7.78 15.02
CA LEU A 21 -1.67 8.30 16.39
C LEU A 21 -2.26 9.72 16.41
N ALA A 22 -1.80 10.59 15.52
CA ALA A 22 -2.34 11.94 15.37
C ALA A 22 -3.81 11.91 14.96
N ILE A 23 -4.18 11.05 14.01
CA ILE A 23 -5.57 10.86 13.57
C ILE A 23 -6.43 10.35 14.72
N LYS A 24 -5.98 9.32 15.46
CA LYS A 24 -6.70 8.80 16.64
C LYS A 24 -6.96 9.90 17.66
N LYS A 25 -5.94 10.72 17.97
CA LYS A 25 -6.09 11.84 18.90
C LYS A 25 -7.10 12.86 18.40
N GLY A 26 -7.05 13.21 17.11
CA GLY A 26 -8.02 14.12 16.49
C GLY A 26 -9.46 13.59 16.59
N LEU A 27 -9.67 12.30 16.31
CA LEU A 27 -10.99 11.66 16.43
C LEU A 27 -11.50 11.66 17.87
N SER A 28 -10.63 11.40 18.85
CA SER A 28 -10.96 11.45 20.27
C SER A 28 -11.41 12.84 20.73
N LEU A 29 -10.76 13.91 20.25
CA LEU A 29 -11.17 15.29 20.53
C LEU A 29 -12.54 15.64 19.95
N LEU A 30 -12.95 14.96 18.87
CA LEU A 30 -14.27 15.10 18.26
C LEU A 30 -15.33 14.20 18.93
N GLY A 31 -14.97 13.47 19.99
CA GLY A 31 -15.89 12.59 20.72
C GLY A 31 -16.02 11.19 20.14
N TYR A 32 -15.19 10.80 19.17
CA TYR A 32 -15.18 9.44 18.61
C TYR A 32 -14.13 8.58 19.33
N ASP A 33 -14.57 7.44 19.86
CA ASP A 33 -13.65 6.43 20.40
C ASP A 33 -13.29 5.42 19.30
N VAL A 34 -12.00 5.34 18.96
CA VAL A 34 -11.50 4.46 17.92
C VAL A 34 -10.25 3.70 18.39
N GLU A 35 -10.20 2.43 18.03
CA GLU A 35 -9.09 1.55 18.36
C GLU A 35 -8.34 1.10 17.12
N ASN A 36 -7.10 0.64 17.32
CA ASN A 36 -6.28 0.01 16.27
C ASN A 36 -6.13 0.85 14.98
N THR A 37 -6.15 2.18 15.08
CA THR A 37 -5.94 3.10 13.95
C THR A 37 -4.59 2.84 13.30
N ARG A 38 -4.57 2.71 11.97
CA ARG A 38 -3.38 2.51 11.13
C ARG A 38 -3.58 3.24 9.81
N THR A 39 -2.51 3.80 9.24
CA THR A 39 -2.54 4.32 7.88
C THR A 39 -1.97 3.30 6.90
N ALA A 40 -2.35 3.45 5.63
CA ALA A 40 -1.84 2.64 4.54
C ALA A 40 -1.88 3.46 3.26
N ASN A 41 -0.82 3.37 2.46
CA ASN A 41 -0.75 4.01 1.15
C ASN A 41 -1.35 3.09 0.09
N LEU A 42 -2.12 3.69 -0.81
CA LEU A 42 -2.70 3.02 -1.97
C LEU A 42 -2.17 3.68 -3.24
N ILE A 43 -1.44 2.92 -4.04
CA ILE A 43 -0.89 3.38 -5.32
C ILE A 43 -1.63 2.67 -6.45
N TYR A 44 -2.09 3.46 -7.42
CA TYR A 44 -2.77 2.96 -8.62
C TYR A 44 -2.05 3.46 -9.86
N PHE A 45 -1.81 2.55 -10.80
CA PHE A 45 -1.33 2.92 -12.13
C PHE A 45 -1.72 1.85 -13.15
N GLU A 46 -1.52 2.17 -14.42
CA GLU A 46 -1.74 1.24 -15.52
C GLU A 46 -0.42 1.05 -16.27
N MET A 47 -0.16 -0.18 -16.72
CA MET A 47 1.03 -0.49 -17.50
C MET A 47 0.75 -1.54 -18.57
N ASN A 48 1.59 -1.53 -19.60
CA ASN A 48 1.60 -2.59 -20.60
C ASN A 48 2.48 -3.75 -20.13
N GLY A 49 2.03 -4.97 -20.39
CA GLY A 49 2.77 -6.20 -20.09
C GLY A 49 2.46 -7.31 -21.08
N LYS A 50 3.35 -8.30 -21.13
CA LYS A 50 3.18 -9.49 -21.98
C LYS A 50 2.08 -10.39 -21.43
N ASP A 51 2.16 -10.65 -20.12
CA ASP A 51 1.23 -11.46 -19.35
C ASP A 51 1.15 -10.96 -17.90
N LYS A 52 0.22 -11.52 -17.11
CA LYS A 52 0.01 -11.10 -15.71
C LYS A 52 1.25 -11.32 -14.85
N LYS A 53 2.01 -12.40 -15.06
CA LYS A 53 3.19 -12.73 -14.26
C LYS A 53 4.30 -11.72 -14.50
N SER A 54 4.59 -11.39 -15.76
CA SER A 54 5.58 -10.37 -16.12
C SER A 54 5.30 -9.00 -15.50
N VAL A 55 4.01 -8.63 -15.38
CA VAL A 55 3.59 -7.40 -14.70
C VAL A 55 3.79 -7.50 -13.20
N VAL A 56 3.40 -8.61 -12.57
CA VAL A 56 3.61 -8.81 -11.13
C VAL A 56 5.09 -8.73 -10.78
N ASP A 57 5.96 -9.41 -11.52
CA ASP A 57 7.41 -9.41 -11.29
C ASP A 57 8.00 -7.99 -11.41
N SER A 58 7.54 -7.22 -12.41
CA SER A 58 7.95 -5.83 -12.60
C SER A 58 7.48 -4.93 -11.44
N VAL A 59 6.24 -5.11 -10.99
CA VAL A 59 5.68 -4.33 -9.88
C VAL A 59 6.36 -4.68 -8.56
N GLU A 60 6.74 -5.95 -8.35
CA GLU A 60 7.54 -6.36 -7.20
C GLU A 60 8.91 -5.67 -7.17
N ASP A 61 9.59 -5.58 -8.31
CA ASP A 61 10.86 -4.83 -8.42
C ASP A 61 10.66 -3.35 -8.07
N MET A 62 9.61 -2.72 -8.62
CA MET A 62 9.25 -1.33 -8.28
C MET A 62 9.01 -1.16 -6.77
N CYS A 63 8.33 -2.12 -6.14
CA CYS A 63 8.09 -2.10 -4.69
C CYS A 63 9.39 -2.18 -3.90
N LYS A 64 10.30 -3.08 -4.27
CA LYS A 64 11.58 -3.28 -3.57
C LYS A 64 12.54 -2.09 -3.75
N ARG A 65 12.51 -1.43 -4.91
CA ARG A 65 13.48 -0.39 -5.26
C ARG A 65 13.05 1.02 -4.88
N LEU A 66 11.75 1.31 -4.89
CA LEU A 66 11.26 2.68 -4.73
C LEU A 66 10.01 2.77 -3.86
N LEU A 67 8.98 1.99 -4.17
CA LEU A 67 7.65 2.26 -3.60
C LEU A 67 7.56 1.87 -2.12
N CYS A 68 8.34 0.89 -1.68
CA CYS A 68 8.33 0.40 -0.31
C CYS A 68 9.75 0.34 0.27
N ASN A 69 9.90 0.79 1.51
CA ASN A 69 11.04 0.38 2.34
C ASN A 69 10.78 -1.02 2.93
N PRO A 70 11.52 -2.07 2.52
CA PRO A 70 11.27 -3.47 2.93
C PRO A 70 11.56 -3.75 4.40
N VAL A 71 12.31 -2.88 5.07
CA VAL A 71 12.60 -3.02 6.51
C VAL A 71 11.32 -2.78 7.31
N ILE A 72 10.59 -1.71 6.97
CA ILE A 72 9.50 -1.18 7.80
C ILE A 72 8.09 -1.39 7.22
N HIS A 73 7.97 -1.67 5.92
CA HIS A 73 6.68 -1.82 5.25
C HIS A 73 6.39 -3.26 4.82
N ASP A 74 5.11 -3.62 4.87
CA ASP A 74 4.52 -4.72 4.13
C ASP A 74 3.72 -4.14 2.95
N TYR A 75 3.63 -4.89 1.84
CA TYR A 75 2.80 -4.50 0.72
C TYR A 75 2.00 -5.66 0.13
N LYS A 76 0.89 -5.34 -0.53
CA LYS A 76 0.06 -6.27 -1.30
C LYS A 76 -0.17 -5.71 -2.69
N ILE A 77 0.15 -6.51 -3.70
CA ILE A 77 -0.03 -6.16 -5.11
C ILE A 77 -1.30 -6.85 -5.62
N ASP A 78 -2.14 -6.10 -6.33
CA ASP A 78 -3.26 -6.61 -7.10
C ASP A 78 -3.14 -6.14 -8.56
N VAL A 79 -3.28 -7.08 -9.50
CA VAL A 79 -3.10 -6.85 -10.93
C VAL A 79 -4.29 -7.41 -11.69
N LYS A 80 -4.96 -6.54 -12.44
CA LYS A 80 -6.12 -6.89 -13.27
C LYS A 80 -5.85 -6.52 -14.73
N ARG A 81 -6.05 -7.46 -15.65
CA ARG A 81 -6.04 -7.17 -17.09
C ARG A 81 -7.27 -6.31 -17.42
N ILE A 82 -7.07 -5.25 -18.19
CA ILE A 82 -8.14 -4.34 -18.61
C ILE A 82 -8.30 -4.28 -20.14
N SER A 83 -7.28 -4.69 -20.91
CA SER A 83 -7.39 -4.99 -22.35
C SER A 83 -6.32 -5.96 -22.85
#